data_AF-A0A937T677-F1
#
_entry.id   AF-A0A937T677-F1
#
_cell.length_a   1.000
_cell.length_b   1.000
_cell.length_c   1.000
_cell.angle_alpha   90.00
_cell.angle_beta   90.00
_cell.angle_gamma   90.00
#
_symmetry.space_group_name_H-M   'P 1'
#
loop_
_entity.id
_entity.type
_entity.pdbx_description
1 polymer ?
#
loop_
_entity_poly.entity_id
_entity_poly.type
_entity_poly.pdbx_seq_one_letter_code
_entity_poly.pdbx_strand_id
1 'polypeptide(L)'
;MSDWIDKFKLGKSAFIKRDLRLLPLTEAEAEFEADFFLDRESSSKDQERWMGMVIERESDGVQAMEDVRLPPPTVNDLATLLARAMTRPPDYGDRQRPSTVYLRDRPQWQELIPHLQQLGIGVVSGDDLPRFDEAVIDWMQQTKRKKLPPVDEIQATLRKPFPERKRTLFTDAMDLMEWTAAMSKGAYPSRKVPVPSYGPMTVVSMQLTADELESILTKTEIAKTKKLRPQLETMAAEGKTIDLDINDWSRVLLALCETGVKEMPVRKSQLGMAKRIAHHLAEALGIEAPSS
;
A
#
# COMPACT_ATOMS: atom_id res chain seq x y z
N MET A 1 -1.34 1.55 11.11
CA MET A 1 -0.85 0.38 10.35
C MET A 1 -1.91 0.03 9.30
N SER A 2 -2.24 0.97 8.43
CA SER A 2 -3.29 0.89 7.40
C SER A 2 -2.85 1.86 6.32
N ASP A 3 -2.57 1.38 5.09
CA ASP A 3 -2.15 2.12 3.86
C ASP A 3 -1.21 1.27 2.95
N TRP A 4 -1.45 -0.03 2.72
CA TRP A 4 -0.34 -0.86 2.17
C TRP A 4 -0.79 -2.03 1.28
N ILE A 5 -1.32 -1.79 0.07
CA ILE A 5 -1.35 -2.67 -1.14
C ILE A 5 -2.18 -2.08 -2.32
N ASP A 6 -1.70 -2.31 -3.55
CA ASP A 6 -2.27 -1.99 -4.87
C ASP A 6 -3.76 -2.31 -5.16
N LYS A 7 -4.48 -3.00 -4.28
CA LYS A 7 -5.94 -3.23 -4.43
C LYS A 7 -6.79 -2.20 -3.69
N PHE A 8 -6.16 -1.24 -2.99
CA PHE A 8 -6.88 -0.31 -2.12
C PHE A 8 -7.62 0.76 -2.90
N LYS A 9 -8.95 0.60 -2.89
CA LYS A 9 -9.87 1.73 -2.78
C LYS A 9 -9.27 2.79 -1.85
N LEU A 10 -9.30 4.07 -2.22
CA LEU A 10 -8.74 5.20 -1.47
C LEU A 10 -8.85 4.99 0.03
N GLY A 11 -7.70 4.75 0.68
CA GLY A 11 -7.61 4.41 2.09
C GLY A 11 -8.21 5.51 2.96
N LYS A 12 -8.73 5.15 4.14
CA LYS A 12 -9.28 6.13 5.10
C LYS A 12 -8.23 7.15 5.60
N SER A 13 -6.94 6.85 5.47
CA SER A 13 -5.81 7.62 6.00
C SER A 13 -5.06 8.46 4.97
N ALA A 14 -4.91 7.99 3.72
CA ALA A 14 -4.14 8.69 2.70
C ALA A 14 -4.76 10.04 2.26
N PHE A 15 -6.08 10.19 2.43
CA PHE A 15 -6.82 11.35 1.97
C PHE A 15 -7.78 11.84 3.06
N ILE A 16 -7.27 12.65 4.01
CA ILE A 16 -8.07 13.20 5.11
C ILE A 16 -8.95 14.33 4.59
N LYS A 17 -10.02 13.96 3.86
CA LYS A 17 -10.96 14.90 3.23
C LYS A 17 -11.46 15.97 4.17
N ARG A 18 -11.67 15.61 5.45
CA ARG A 18 -12.14 16.54 6.48
C ARG A 18 -11.17 17.71 6.66
N ASP A 19 -9.88 17.42 6.74
CA ASP A 19 -8.86 18.42 7.01
C ASP A 19 -8.59 19.25 5.75
N LEU A 20 -8.57 18.60 4.58
CA LEU A 20 -8.38 19.29 3.30
C LEU A 20 -9.55 20.23 2.96
N ARG A 21 -10.79 19.87 3.31
CA ARG A 21 -11.97 20.76 3.11
C ARG A 21 -11.90 22.06 3.89
N LEU A 22 -11.18 22.09 5.00
CA LEU A 22 -11.02 23.28 5.84
C LEU A 22 -10.00 24.27 5.28
N LEU A 23 -9.17 23.83 4.33
CA LEU A 23 -8.23 24.72 3.67
C LEU A 23 -8.98 25.73 2.79
N PRO A 24 -8.52 26.99 2.74
CA PRO A 24 -9.06 27.96 1.81
C PRO A 24 -8.98 27.39 0.39
N LEU A 25 -10.08 27.54 -0.35
CA LEU A 25 -10.03 27.40 -1.79
C LEU A 25 -9.42 28.71 -2.29
N THR A 26 -8.30 28.64 -2.99
CA THR A 26 -7.51 29.83 -3.31
C THR A 26 -8.34 30.82 -4.14
N GLU A 27 -8.23 32.12 -3.81
CA GLU A 27 -8.83 33.22 -4.60
C GLU A 27 -8.07 33.49 -5.90
N ALA A 28 -6.78 33.14 -5.93
CA ALA A 28 -5.97 32.99 -7.14
C ALA A 28 -6.17 31.57 -7.67
N GLU A 29 -6.29 31.40 -8.98
CA GLU A 29 -6.67 30.15 -9.63
C GLU A 29 -5.56 29.08 -9.59
N ALA A 30 -4.89 28.86 -8.45
CA ALA A 30 -3.74 27.98 -8.31
C ALA A 30 -4.02 26.59 -8.91
N GLU A 31 -3.28 26.28 -9.96
CA GLU A 31 -3.41 25.04 -10.70
C GLU A 31 -2.18 24.16 -10.51
N PHE A 32 -2.37 22.88 -10.22
CA PHE A 32 -1.27 21.93 -10.00
C PHE A 32 -1.15 20.92 -11.13
N GLU A 33 0.08 20.55 -11.51
CA GLU A 33 0.38 19.33 -12.27
C GLU A 33 0.98 18.30 -11.32
N ALA A 34 0.53 17.05 -11.37
CA ALA A 34 1.05 15.99 -10.51
C ALA A 34 1.13 14.64 -11.24
N ASP A 35 2.29 14.00 -11.14
CA ASP A 35 2.53 12.64 -11.62
C ASP A 35 3.78 12.05 -10.95
N PHE A 36 4.22 10.88 -11.42
CA PHE A 36 5.43 10.20 -10.95
C PHE A 36 6.37 9.87 -12.10
N PHE A 37 7.65 9.77 -11.77
CA PHE A 37 8.70 9.36 -12.70
C PHE A 37 9.69 8.39 -12.04
N LEU A 38 10.32 7.55 -12.86
CA LEU A 38 11.34 6.61 -12.42
C LEU A 38 12.71 7.30 -12.38
N ASP A 39 13.33 7.35 -11.21
CA ASP A 39 14.74 7.71 -11.04
C ASP A 39 15.62 6.50 -11.37
N ARG A 40 15.93 6.34 -12.66
CA ARG A 40 16.76 5.24 -13.17
C ARG A 40 18.18 5.24 -12.60
N GLU A 41 18.74 6.39 -12.25
CA GLU A 41 20.14 6.44 -11.77
C GLU A 41 20.27 5.95 -10.34
N SER A 42 19.28 6.23 -9.50
CA SER A 42 19.22 5.69 -8.14
C SER A 42 18.52 4.33 -8.05
N SER A 43 18.05 3.78 -9.18
CA SER A 43 17.46 2.44 -9.24
C SER A 43 18.54 1.37 -9.37
N SER A 44 18.33 0.25 -8.71
CA SER A 44 19.12 -0.98 -8.85
C SER A 44 18.28 -2.08 -9.52
N LYS A 45 18.90 -3.22 -9.85
CA LYS A 45 18.19 -4.37 -10.43
C LYS A 45 17.04 -4.89 -9.55
N ASP A 46 17.20 -4.75 -8.23
CA ASP A 46 16.29 -5.32 -7.24
C ASP A 46 15.43 -4.25 -6.53
N GLN A 47 15.70 -2.96 -6.79
CA GLN A 47 15.01 -1.85 -6.16
C GLN A 47 14.88 -0.68 -7.13
N GLU A 48 13.66 -0.47 -7.63
CA GLU A 48 13.31 0.72 -8.39
C GLU A 48 13.10 1.90 -7.44
N ARG A 49 13.48 3.11 -7.87
CA ARG A 49 13.20 4.35 -7.15
C ARG A 49 12.27 5.21 -7.98
N TRP A 50 11.06 5.45 -7.47
CA TRP A 50 10.08 6.31 -8.11
C TRP A 50 9.89 7.58 -7.31
N MET A 51 9.81 8.71 -8.00
CA MET A 51 9.65 10.04 -7.44
C MET A 51 8.30 10.60 -7.88
N GLY A 52 7.52 11.13 -6.94
CA GLY A 52 6.33 11.94 -7.21
C GLY A 52 6.66 13.42 -7.11
N MET A 53 6.06 14.25 -7.96
CA MET A 53 6.14 15.71 -7.85
C MET A 53 4.76 16.34 -8.03
N VAL A 54 4.54 17.47 -7.35
CA VAL A 54 3.41 18.37 -7.57
C VAL A 54 4.00 19.74 -7.90
N ILE A 55 3.64 20.29 -9.05
CA ILE A 55 4.14 21.56 -9.56
C ILE A 55 2.97 22.54 -9.67
N GLU A 56 3.14 23.75 -9.18
CA GLU A 56 2.20 24.85 -9.42
C GLU A 56 2.47 25.50 -10.78
N ARG A 57 1.45 25.60 -11.63
CA ARG A 57 1.59 25.98 -13.05
C ARG A 57 1.97 27.45 -13.29
N GLU A 58 1.60 28.34 -12.37
CA GLU A 58 1.85 29.78 -12.52
C GLU A 58 3.26 30.19 -12.10
N SER A 59 3.75 29.59 -11.00
CA SER A 59 5.04 29.92 -10.39
C SER A 59 6.16 28.95 -10.78
N ASP A 60 5.83 27.85 -11.46
CA ASP A 60 6.70 26.68 -11.69
C ASP A 60 7.30 26.12 -10.38
N GLY A 61 6.63 26.39 -9.25
CA GLY A 61 7.07 26.02 -7.92
C GLY A 61 6.76 24.56 -7.58
N VAL A 62 7.75 23.83 -7.08
CA VAL A 62 7.54 22.47 -6.54
C VAL A 62 6.76 22.58 -5.23
N GLN A 63 5.52 22.08 -5.21
CA GLN A 63 4.63 22.07 -4.05
C GLN A 63 4.78 20.81 -3.20
N ALA A 64 5.26 19.71 -3.77
CA ALA A 64 5.66 18.51 -3.04
C ALA A 64 6.57 17.65 -3.91
N MET A 65 7.51 16.94 -3.28
CA MET A 65 8.36 15.97 -3.96
C MET A 65 8.67 14.81 -3.02
N GLU A 66 8.35 13.57 -3.42
CA GLU A 66 8.45 12.40 -2.53
C GLU A 66 8.89 11.11 -3.20
N ASP A 67 9.64 10.32 -2.43
CA ASP A 67 9.98 8.94 -2.78
C ASP A 67 8.78 8.01 -2.55
N VAL A 68 8.46 7.20 -3.57
CA VAL A 68 7.48 6.11 -3.46
C VAL A 68 8.10 4.95 -2.71
N ARG A 69 7.56 4.66 -1.53
CA ARG A 69 8.10 3.62 -0.63
C ARG A 69 7.96 2.21 -1.20
N LEU A 70 6.89 1.97 -1.96
CA LEU A 70 6.58 0.68 -2.54
C LEU A 70 6.28 0.86 -4.03
N PRO A 71 7.30 0.79 -4.90
CA PRO A 71 7.17 0.83 -6.35
C PRO A 71 6.33 -0.30 -6.97
N PRO A 72 5.57 -0.04 -8.06
CA PRO A 72 5.33 1.25 -8.71
C PRO A 72 4.36 2.15 -7.92
N PRO A 73 4.20 3.43 -8.30
CA PRO A 73 3.27 4.36 -7.65
C PRO A 73 1.81 3.90 -7.69
N THR A 74 1.06 4.20 -6.64
CA THR A 74 -0.37 3.86 -6.47
C THR A 74 -1.24 5.10 -6.32
N VAL A 75 -2.57 4.93 -6.42
CA VAL A 75 -3.52 6.02 -6.17
C VAL A 75 -3.38 6.62 -4.77
N ASN A 76 -2.97 5.82 -3.78
CA ASN A 76 -2.74 6.31 -2.42
C ASN A 76 -1.46 7.14 -2.31
N ASP A 77 -0.43 6.82 -3.11
CA ASP A 77 0.78 7.65 -3.19
C ASP A 77 0.43 9.02 -3.77
N LEU A 78 -0.36 9.08 -4.86
CA LEU A 78 -0.83 10.35 -5.43
C LEU A 78 -1.68 11.14 -4.45
N ALA A 79 -2.63 10.49 -3.78
CA ALA A 79 -3.48 11.11 -2.77
C ALA A 79 -2.66 11.70 -1.62
N THR A 80 -1.65 10.97 -1.15
CA THR A 80 -0.73 11.41 -0.09
C THR A 80 0.12 12.58 -0.55
N LEU A 81 0.66 12.51 -1.77
CA LEU A 81 1.48 13.55 -2.36
C LEU A 81 0.71 14.87 -2.49
N LEU A 82 -0.51 14.82 -3.04
CA LEU A 82 -1.40 15.97 -3.16
C LEU A 82 -1.81 16.53 -1.78
N ALA A 83 -2.14 15.66 -0.82
CA ALA A 83 -2.48 16.10 0.54
C ALA A 83 -1.30 16.83 1.20
N ARG A 84 -0.06 16.39 0.95
CA ARG A 84 1.14 17.07 1.45
C ARG A 84 1.37 18.41 0.76
N ALA A 85 1.22 18.49 -0.56
CA ALA A 85 1.28 19.76 -1.29
C ALA A 85 0.30 20.80 -0.72
N MET A 86 -0.94 20.39 -0.43
CA MET A 86 -1.98 21.29 0.11
C MET A 86 -1.74 21.70 1.58
N THR A 87 -1.22 20.79 2.40
CA THR A 87 -1.11 21.02 3.86
C THR A 87 0.25 21.54 4.30
N ARG A 88 1.29 21.35 3.49
CA ARG A 88 2.69 21.67 3.80
C ARG A 88 3.45 22.05 2.51
N PRO A 89 3.05 23.13 1.81
CA PRO A 89 3.81 23.60 0.66
C PRO A 89 5.22 24.05 1.11
N PRO A 90 6.25 23.85 0.27
CA PRO A 90 7.59 24.40 0.48
C PRO A 90 7.57 25.93 0.56
N ASP A 91 8.52 26.50 1.32
CA ASP A 91 8.81 27.93 1.36
C ASP A 91 7.66 28.88 1.75
N TYR A 92 7.14 28.73 2.97
CA TYR A 92 6.17 29.64 3.62
C TYR A 92 4.88 29.90 2.83
N GLY A 93 4.58 29.10 1.80
CA GLY A 93 3.30 29.15 1.10
C GLY A 93 2.13 28.89 2.04
N ASP A 94 1.02 29.60 1.82
CA ASP A 94 -0.19 29.35 2.57
C ASP A 94 -0.77 27.98 2.23
N ARG A 95 -1.28 27.28 3.25
CA ARG A 95 -1.96 26.00 3.04
C ARG A 95 -3.20 26.24 2.21
N GLN A 96 -3.31 25.58 1.07
CA GLN A 96 -4.35 25.88 0.11
C GLN A 96 -4.82 24.64 -0.64
N ARG A 97 -6.07 24.68 -1.10
CA ARG A 97 -6.57 23.75 -2.11
C ARG A 97 -6.46 24.39 -3.50
N PRO A 98 -5.82 23.72 -4.48
CA PRO A 98 -5.81 24.20 -5.85
C PRO A 98 -7.22 24.23 -6.43
N SER A 99 -7.44 25.12 -7.39
CA SER A 99 -8.68 25.17 -8.19
C SER A 99 -8.78 23.91 -9.06
N THR A 100 -7.67 23.53 -9.69
CA THR A 100 -7.57 22.46 -10.68
C THR A 100 -6.30 21.64 -10.47
N VAL A 101 -6.40 20.32 -10.60
CA VAL A 101 -5.26 19.41 -10.68
C VAL A 101 -5.25 18.75 -12.06
N TYR A 102 -4.14 18.92 -12.77
CA TYR A 102 -3.82 18.27 -14.02
C TYR A 102 -3.07 16.96 -13.71
N LEU A 103 -3.64 15.85 -14.16
CA LEU A 103 -3.09 14.52 -14.01
C LEU A 103 -2.84 13.91 -15.38
N ARG A 104 -1.80 13.08 -15.48
CA ARG A 104 -1.60 12.33 -16.73
C ARG A 104 -2.77 11.36 -16.94
N ASP A 105 -3.21 11.11 -18.17
CA ASP A 105 -4.34 10.21 -18.42
C ASP A 105 -3.96 8.74 -18.18
N ARG A 106 -3.98 8.36 -16.90
CA ARG A 106 -3.64 7.02 -16.43
C ARG A 106 -4.86 6.37 -15.80
N PRO A 107 -5.18 5.10 -16.14
CA PRO A 107 -6.28 4.37 -15.51
C PRO A 107 -6.17 4.32 -13.97
N GLN A 108 -4.95 4.29 -13.42
CA GLN A 108 -4.73 4.25 -11.96
C GLN A 108 -5.28 5.49 -11.23
N TRP A 109 -5.40 6.64 -11.89
CA TRP A 109 -5.85 7.90 -11.27
C TRP A 109 -7.36 8.07 -11.25
N GLN A 110 -8.10 7.28 -12.03
CA GLN A 110 -9.55 7.41 -12.18
C GLN A 110 -10.29 7.30 -10.84
N GLU A 111 -9.76 6.51 -9.89
CA GLU A 111 -10.37 6.38 -8.57
C GLU A 111 -10.27 7.65 -7.71
N LEU A 112 -9.25 8.49 -7.94
CA LEU A 112 -9.02 9.71 -7.19
C LEU A 112 -9.93 10.86 -7.61
N ILE A 113 -10.36 10.88 -8.87
CA ILE A 113 -11.19 11.94 -9.47
C ILE A 113 -12.43 12.27 -8.63
N PRO A 114 -13.31 11.32 -8.27
CA PRO A 114 -14.49 11.65 -7.46
C PRO A 114 -14.13 12.16 -6.06
N HIS A 115 -12.94 11.85 -5.55
CA HIS A 115 -12.48 12.32 -4.25
C HIS A 115 -12.01 13.78 -4.30
N LEU A 116 -11.33 14.18 -5.38
CA LEU A 116 -10.92 15.57 -5.62
C LEU A 116 -12.12 16.47 -5.90
N GLN A 117 -13.06 16.01 -6.72
CA GLN A 117 -14.31 16.75 -7.00
C GLN A 117 -15.12 17.02 -5.73
N GLN A 118 -15.17 16.07 -4.78
CA GLN A 118 -15.80 16.25 -3.47
C GLN A 118 -15.10 17.26 -2.55
N LEU A 119 -13.88 17.67 -2.90
CA LEU A 119 -13.15 18.77 -2.28
C LEU A 119 -13.33 20.09 -3.05
N GLY A 120 -14.14 20.12 -4.11
CA GLY A 120 -14.30 21.30 -4.96
C GLY A 120 -13.10 21.55 -5.88
N ILE A 121 -12.26 20.54 -6.11
CA ILE A 121 -11.07 20.61 -6.96
C ILE A 121 -11.44 20.05 -8.34
N GLY A 122 -11.23 20.84 -9.39
CA GLY A 122 -11.33 20.42 -10.78
C GLY A 122 -10.22 19.41 -11.13
N VAL A 123 -10.51 18.46 -12.01
CA VAL A 123 -9.49 17.51 -12.49
C VAL A 123 -9.49 17.52 -14.01
N VAL A 124 -8.30 17.74 -14.58
CA VAL A 124 -8.06 17.66 -16.02
C VAL A 124 -7.11 16.51 -16.26
N SER A 125 -7.52 15.55 -17.10
CA SER A 125 -6.68 14.45 -17.54
C SER A 125 -6.14 14.74 -18.93
N GLY A 126 -4.84 14.56 -19.14
CA GLY A 126 -4.21 14.72 -20.44
C GLY A 126 -2.90 13.94 -20.54
N ASP A 127 -2.43 13.66 -21.75
CA ASP A 127 -1.15 12.95 -21.93
C ASP A 127 0.06 13.82 -21.58
N ASP A 128 -0.11 15.15 -21.64
CA ASP A 128 0.96 16.12 -21.47
C ASP A 128 0.80 16.91 -20.17
N LEU A 129 1.89 16.97 -19.41
CA LEU A 129 2.04 17.79 -18.21
C LEU A 129 3.32 18.62 -18.39
N PRO A 130 3.26 19.74 -19.14
CA PRO A 130 4.45 20.46 -19.56
C PRO A 130 5.29 20.96 -18.38
N ARG A 131 4.66 21.49 -17.32
CA ARG A 131 5.39 22.03 -16.16
C ARG A 131 6.01 20.92 -15.32
N PHE A 132 5.32 19.80 -15.19
CA PHE A 132 5.85 18.59 -14.59
C PHE A 132 7.04 18.05 -15.39
N ASP A 133 6.90 17.92 -16.71
CA ASP A 133 7.95 17.38 -17.58
C ASP A 133 9.22 18.26 -17.53
N GLU A 134 9.05 19.59 -17.57
CA GLU A 134 10.12 20.57 -17.38
C GLU A 134 10.81 20.40 -16.01
N ALA A 135 10.02 20.37 -14.92
CA ALA A 135 10.55 20.21 -13.57
C ALA A 135 11.31 18.88 -13.37
N VAL A 136 10.84 17.80 -13.99
CA VAL A 136 11.55 16.51 -13.97
C VAL A 136 12.87 16.60 -14.71
N ILE A 137 12.91 17.26 -15.88
CA ILE A 137 14.15 17.45 -16.64
C ILE A 137 15.16 18.26 -15.82
N ASP A 138 14.72 19.37 -15.21
CA ASP A 138 15.57 20.22 -14.38
C ASP A 138 16.09 19.47 -13.16
N TRP A 139 15.22 18.72 -12.47
CA TRP A 139 15.63 17.87 -11.36
C TRP A 139 16.67 16.83 -11.80
N MET A 140 16.46 16.20 -12.96
CA MET A 140 17.42 15.24 -13.51
C MET A 140 18.74 15.93 -13.88
N GLN A 141 18.74 17.15 -14.40
CA GLN A 141 19.97 17.89 -14.71
C GLN A 141 20.76 18.25 -13.45
N GLN A 142 20.08 18.61 -12.37
CA GLN A 142 20.70 18.99 -11.10
C GLN A 142 21.23 17.78 -10.31
N THR A 143 20.56 16.63 -10.41
CA THR A 143 20.88 15.44 -9.60
C THR A 143 21.79 14.43 -10.30
N LYS A 144 21.79 14.39 -11.64
CA LYS A 144 22.53 13.36 -12.38
C LYS A 144 23.98 13.73 -12.60
N ARG A 145 24.84 12.71 -12.46
CA ARG A 145 26.28 12.82 -12.73
C ARG A 145 26.65 12.44 -14.18
N LYS A 146 25.71 11.84 -14.92
CA LYS A 146 25.90 11.37 -16.30
C LYS A 146 25.12 12.25 -17.29
N LYS A 147 25.49 12.14 -18.57
CA LYS A 147 24.80 12.83 -19.66
C LYS A 147 23.34 12.36 -19.72
N LEU A 148 22.40 13.31 -19.67
CA LEU A 148 20.98 13.01 -19.81
C LEU A 148 20.66 12.49 -21.21
N PRO A 149 19.66 11.59 -21.34
CA PRO A 149 19.03 11.30 -22.62
C PRO A 149 18.45 12.57 -23.26
N PRO A 150 18.18 12.56 -24.58
CA PRO A 150 17.46 13.65 -25.24
C PRO A 150 16.10 13.92 -24.56
N VAL A 151 15.67 15.18 -24.53
CA VAL A 151 14.41 15.61 -23.89
C VAL A 151 13.22 14.81 -24.40
N ASP A 152 13.13 14.60 -25.72
CA ASP A 152 12.05 13.84 -26.34
C ASP A 152 11.98 12.38 -25.82
N GLU A 153 13.12 11.77 -25.50
CA GLU A 153 13.19 10.40 -24.95
C GLU A 153 12.71 10.38 -23.48
N ILE A 154 13.02 11.42 -22.72
CA ILE A 154 12.55 11.60 -21.33
C ILE A 154 11.03 11.75 -21.34
N GLN A 155 10.49 12.69 -22.12
CA GLN A 155 9.04 12.90 -22.24
C GLN A 155 8.31 11.64 -22.73
N ALA A 156 8.85 10.95 -23.74
CA ALA A 156 8.29 9.68 -24.21
C ALA A 156 8.29 8.60 -23.11
N THR A 157 9.27 8.61 -22.21
CA THR A 157 9.31 7.69 -21.05
C THR A 157 8.29 8.07 -19.99
N LEU A 158 8.11 9.37 -19.70
CA LEU A 158 7.13 9.85 -18.73
C LEU A 158 5.69 9.50 -19.14
N ARG A 159 5.39 9.49 -20.44
CA ARG A 159 4.06 9.10 -20.96
C ARG A 159 3.75 7.60 -20.85
N LYS A 160 4.76 6.73 -20.66
CA LYS A 160 4.52 5.28 -20.59
C LYS A 160 3.72 4.92 -19.34
N PRO A 161 2.82 3.93 -19.41
CA PRO A 161 2.16 3.42 -18.22
C PRO A 161 3.19 2.88 -17.22
N PHE A 162 2.87 2.95 -15.93
CA PHE A 162 3.70 2.30 -14.93
C PHE A 162 3.75 0.79 -15.18
N PRO A 163 4.92 0.15 -14.96
CA PRO A 163 5.01 -1.29 -15.06
C PRO A 163 4.09 -1.95 -14.04
N GLU A 164 3.68 -3.19 -14.30
CA GLU A 164 2.99 -3.98 -13.28
C GLU A 164 3.90 -4.20 -12.07
N ARG A 165 3.33 -4.14 -10.86
CA ARG A 165 4.07 -4.43 -9.64
C ARG A 165 4.55 -5.88 -9.68
N LYS A 166 5.88 -6.06 -9.59
CA LYS A 166 6.46 -7.38 -9.37
C LYS A 166 6.08 -7.88 -7.99
N ARG A 167 5.52 -9.09 -7.91
CA ARG A 167 5.27 -9.74 -6.61
C ARG A 167 6.60 -10.02 -5.91
N THR A 168 6.66 -9.67 -4.64
CA THR A 168 7.78 -9.89 -3.73
C THR A 168 7.28 -10.62 -2.49
N LEU A 169 8.19 -11.17 -1.68
CA LEU A 169 7.81 -11.74 -0.38
C LEU A 169 7.09 -10.71 0.51
N PHE A 170 7.43 -9.42 0.36
CA PHE A 170 6.75 -8.37 1.09
C PHE A 170 5.29 -8.19 0.64
N THR A 171 5.05 -8.06 -0.67
CA THR A 171 3.68 -7.89 -1.19
C THR A 171 2.83 -9.12 -0.90
N ASP A 172 3.40 -10.32 -1.01
CA ASP A 172 2.71 -11.57 -0.71
C ASP A 172 2.33 -11.68 0.78
N ALA A 173 3.22 -11.27 1.68
CA ALA A 173 2.90 -11.22 3.11
C ALA A 173 1.78 -10.21 3.38
N MET A 174 1.84 -9.05 2.73
CA MET A 174 0.83 -8.01 2.88
C MET A 174 -0.55 -8.48 2.34
N ASP A 175 -0.59 -9.17 1.19
CA ASP A 175 -1.85 -9.68 0.60
C ASP A 175 -2.50 -10.68 1.56
N LEU A 176 -1.66 -11.51 2.20
CA LEU A 176 -2.10 -12.48 3.18
C LEU A 176 -2.61 -11.82 4.46
N MET A 177 -1.99 -10.74 4.92
CA MET A 177 -2.48 -9.95 6.07
C MET A 177 -3.82 -9.30 5.76
N GLU A 178 -4.03 -8.79 4.54
CA GLU A 178 -5.32 -8.23 4.12
C GLU A 178 -6.40 -9.30 4.08
N TRP A 179 -6.11 -10.44 3.45
CA TRP A 179 -7.01 -11.59 3.43
C TRP A 179 -7.37 -12.05 4.85
N THR A 180 -6.38 -12.12 5.75
CA THR A 180 -6.57 -12.48 7.16
C THR A 180 -7.49 -11.50 7.87
N ALA A 181 -7.30 -10.19 7.63
CA ALA A 181 -8.16 -9.15 8.19
C ALA A 181 -9.59 -9.21 7.63
N ALA A 182 -9.75 -9.54 6.35
CA ALA A 182 -11.05 -9.74 5.71
C ALA A 182 -11.76 -10.97 6.27
N MET A 183 -11.06 -12.10 6.42
CA MET A 183 -11.57 -13.32 7.05
C MET A 183 -12.02 -13.04 8.49
N SER A 184 -11.17 -12.38 9.30
CA SER A 184 -11.52 -12.04 10.68
C SER A 184 -12.76 -11.13 10.75
N LYS A 185 -12.86 -10.10 9.90
CA LYS A 185 -14.04 -9.24 9.81
C LYS A 185 -15.28 -9.97 9.33
N GLY A 186 -15.13 -10.89 8.39
CA GLY A 186 -16.21 -11.71 7.84
C GLY A 186 -16.91 -12.56 8.90
N ALA A 187 -16.21 -12.90 10.00
CA ALA A 187 -16.77 -13.63 11.13
C ALA A 187 -17.79 -12.82 11.95
N TYR A 188 -17.84 -11.50 11.79
CA TYR A 188 -18.69 -10.61 12.59
C TYR A 188 -19.82 -10.00 11.74
N PRO A 189 -21.03 -9.87 12.30
CA PRO A 189 -22.12 -9.16 11.63
C PRO A 189 -21.74 -7.73 11.28
N SER A 190 -22.15 -7.28 10.11
CA SER A 190 -21.99 -5.90 9.66
C SER A 190 -23.26 -5.39 8.99
N ARG A 191 -23.37 -4.06 8.79
CA ARG A 191 -24.51 -3.47 8.06
C ARG A 191 -24.69 -4.04 6.64
N LYS A 192 -23.62 -4.57 6.03
CA LYS A 192 -23.65 -5.14 4.68
C LYS A 192 -23.85 -6.66 4.67
N VAL A 193 -23.49 -7.33 5.77
CA VAL A 193 -23.59 -8.78 5.94
C VAL A 193 -24.19 -9.04 7.33
N PRO A 194 -25.53 -9.11 7.44
CA PRO A 194 -26.20 -9.24 8.74
C PRO A 194 -25.94 -10.59 9.40
N VAL A 195 -25.71 -11.64 8.60
CA VAL A 195 -25.44 -13.01 9.06
C VAL A 195 -24.15 -13.50 8.37
N PRO A 196 -23.05 -13.63 9.13
CA PRO A 196 -21.81 -14.26 8.67
C PRO A 196 -21.99 -15.73 8.22
N SER A 197 -21.19 -16.19 7.27
CA SER A 197 -21.13 -17.61 6.89
C SER A 197 -20.44 -18.48 7.95
N TYR A 198 -19.63 -17.89 8.84
CA TYR A 198 -18.99 -18.53 9.98
C TYR A 198 -18.92 -17.56 11.16
N GLY A 199 -18.91 -18.08 12.38
CA GLY A 199 -18.77 -17.29 13.61
C GLY A 199 -17.31 -17.09 14.02
N PRO A 200 -17.01 -16.12 14.92
CA PRO A 200 -15.65 -15.89 15.41
C PRO A 200 -15.13 -17.03 16.29
N MET A 201 -16.03 -17.84 16.84
CA MET A 201 -15.74 -19.04 17.64
C MET A 201 -15.72 -20.32 16.80
N THR A 202 -15.80 -20.21 15.47
CA THR A 202 -15.68 -21.37 14.59
C THR A 202 -14.28 -21.93 14.75
N VAL A 203 -14.19 -23.17 15.24
CA VAL A 203 -12.92 -23.87 15.43
C VAL A 203 -12.55 -24.56 14.13
N VAL A 204 -11.33 -24.34 13.68
CA VAL A 204 -10.75 -25.07 12.53
C VAL A 204 -9.57 -25.88 13.02
N SER A 205 -9.64 -27.18 12.78
CA SER A 205 -8.59 -28.14 13.09
C SER A 205 -7.57 -28.21 11.95
N MET A 206 -6.28 -28.17 12.29
CA MET A 206 -5.19 -28.30 11.32
C MET A 206 -4.05 -29.15 11.86
N GLN A 207 -3.40 -29.92 10.99
CA GLN A 207 -2.14 -30.58 11.32
C GLN A 207 -0.98 -29.65 10.96
N LEU A 208 -0.13 -29.38 11.95
CA LEU A 208 1.15 -28.70 11.79
C LEU A 208 2.26 -29.68 12.15
N THR A 209 3.38 -29.63 11.44
CA THR A 209 4.54 -30.45 11.84
C THR A 209 5.16 -29.90 13.13
N ALA A 210 5.96 -30.72 13.82
CA ALA A 210 6.67 -30.29 15.03
C ALA A 210 7.55 -29.05 14.75
N ASP A 211 8.28 -29.06 13.63
CA ASP A 211 9.14 -27.95 13.21
C ASP A 211 8.36 -26.65 12.95
N GLU A 212 7.15 -26.77 12.39
CA GLU A 212 6.30 -25.62 12.09
C GLU A 212 5.75 -24.99 13.36
N LEU A 213 5.31 -25.83 14.30
CA LEU A 213 4.83 -25.39 15.59
C LEU A 213 5.94 -24.77 16.44
N GLU A 214 7.13 -25.38 16.44
CA GLU A 214 8.33 -24.80 17.07
C GLU A 214 8.67 -23.44 16.46
N SER A 215 8.63 -23.32 15.13
CA SER A 215 8.87 -22.06 14.43
C SER A 215 7.85 -20.98 14.81
N ILE A 216 6.56 -21.31 14.93
CA ILE A 216 5.53 -20.37 15.41
C ILE A 216 5.84 -19.92 16.84
N LEU A 217 6.15 -20.86 17.72
CA LEU A 217 6.37 -20.60 19.14
C LEU A 217 7.67 -19.84 19.46
N THR A 218 8.68 -19.93 18.60
CA THR A 218 10.02 -19.37 18.87
C THR A 218 10.39 -18.18 17.97
N LYS A 219 9.89 -18.13 16.74
CA LYS A 219 10.32 -17.16 15.71
C LYS A 219 9.26 -16.12 15.35
N THR A 220 8.16 -16.06 16.11
CA THR A 220 7.09 -15.07 15.93
C THR A 220 6.74 -14.39 17.25
N GLU A 221 5.96 -13.30 17.19
CA GLU A 221 5.47 -12.62 18.39
C GLU A 221 4.49 -13.47 19.22
N ILE A 222 4.00 -14.61 18.69
CA ILE A 222 3.22 -15.58 19.48
C ILE A 222 3.99 -16.06 20.70
N ALA A 223 5.32 -16.13 20.62
CA ALA A 223 6.23 -16.44 21.73
C ALA A 223 5.97 -15.60 22.98
N LYS A 224 5.46 -14.37 22.82
CA LYS A 224 5.22 -13.39 23.89
C LYS A 224 3.76 -13.35 24.35
N THR A 225 2.87 -14.11 23.71
CA THR A 225 1.44 -14.11 24.03
C THR A 225 1.17 -14.94 25.29
N LYS A 226 0.39 -14.40 26.24
CA LYS A 226 0.07 -15.10 27.49
C LYS A 226 -0.98 -16.21 27.36
N LYS A 227 -1.85 -16.12 26.34
CA LYS A 227 -2.97 -17.05 26.14
C LYS A 227 -2.67 -18.11 25.08
N LEU A 228 -2.25 -17.67 23.89
CA LEU A 228 -2.15 -18.55 22.73
C LEU A 228 -0.93 -19.47 22.79
N ARG A 229 0.20 -19.00 23.32
CA ARG A 229 1.40 -19.84 23.48
C ARG A 229 1.17 -21.06 24.38
N PRO A 230 0.70 -20.95 25.64
CA PRO A 230 0.47 -22.13 26.48
C PRO A 230 -0.52 -23.12 25.87
N GLN A 231 -1.53 -22.62 25.15
CA GLN A 231 -2.50 -23.44 24.44
C GLN A 231 -1.84 -24.26 23.33
N LEU A 232 -1.01 -23.61 22.49
CA LEU A 232 -0.26 -24.28 21.44
C LEU A 232 0.77 -25.28 21.98
N GLU A 233 1.47 -24.95 23.07
CA GLU A 233 2.42 -25.85 23.75
C GLU A 233 1.72 -27.09 24.30
N THR A 234 0.51 -26.95 24.85
CA THR A 234 -0.30 -28.08 25.34
C THR A 234 -0.70 -28.99 24.19
N MET A 235 -1.21 -28.42 23.09
CA MET A 235 -1.59 -29.19 21.90
C MET A 235 -0.39 -29.89 21.24
N ALA A 236 0.78 -29.24 21.25
CA ALA A 236 2.05 -29.81 20.79
C ALA A 236 2.40 -31.08 21.58
N ALA A 237 2.35 -30.99 22.91
CA ALA A 237 2.71 -32.09 23.81
C ALA A 237 1.77 -33.29 23.68
N GLU A 238 0.50 -33.04 23.35
CA GLU A 238 -0.50 -34.08 23.16
C GLU A 238 -0.40 -34.76 21.78
N GLY A 239 0.43 -34.26 20.86
CA GLY A 239 0.58 -34.80 19.50
C GLY A 239 -0.71 -34.72 18.67
N LYS A 240 -1.62 -33.81 19.03
CA LYS A 240 -2.97 -33.68 18.45
C LYS A 240 -3.00 -32.65 17.33
N THR A 241 -4.10 -32.67 16.58
CA THR A 241 -4.52 -31.57 15.71
C THR A 241 -4.58 -30.26 16.49
N ILE A 242 -4.15 -29.17 15.86
CA ILE A 242 -4.23 -27.83 16.42
C ILE A 242 -5.62 -27.28 16.17
N ASP A 243 -6.37 -27.07 17.24
CA ASP A 243 -7.75 -26.60 17.22
C ASP A 243 -7.78 -25.15 17.69
N LEU A 244 -7.89 -24.20 16.76
CA LEU A 244 -7.99 -22.77 17.08
C LEU A 244 -9.27 -22.18 16.49
N ASP A 245 -9.78 -21.17 17.18
CA ASP A 245 -10.84 -20.32 16.65
C ASP A 245 -10.29 -19.33 15.60
N ILE A 246 -11.18 -18.67 14.87
CA ILE A 246 -10.81 -17.73 13.80
C ILE A 246 -9.97 -16.57 14.31
N ASN A 247 -10.19 -16.10 15.53
CA ASN A 247 -9.41 -14.99 16.08
C ASN A 247 -7.96 -15.43 16.37
N ASP A 248 -7.78 -16.63 16.93
CA ASP A 248 -6.46 -17.16 17.24
C ASP A 248 -5.72 -17.60 15.96
N TRP A 249 -6.41 -18.19 14.97
CA TRP A 249 -5.82 -18.40 13.63
C TRP A 249 -5.40 -17.10 12.95
N SER A 250 -6.21 -16.04 13.06
CA SER A 250 -5.86 -14.73 12.53
C SER A 250 -4.58 -14.18 13.17
N ARG A 251 -4.40 -14.38 14.48
CA ARG A 251 -3.18 -13.98 15.19
C ARG A 251 -1.96 -14.78 14.73
N VAL A 252 -2.09 -16.08 14.51
CA VAL A 252 -1.00 -16.91 13.98
C VAL A 252 -0.58 -16.42 12.59
N LEU A 253 -1.53 -16.19 11.68
CA LEU A 253 -1.25 -15.70 10.33
C LEU A 253 -0.55 -14.33 10.33
N LEU A 254 -1.04 -13.37 11.12
CA LEU A 254 -0.41 -12.06 11.25
C LEU A 254 1.01 -12.19 11.81
N ALA A 255 1.21 -13.00 12.84
CA ALA A 255 2.53 -13.20 13.45
C ALA A 255 3.53 -13.85 12.49
N LEU A 256 3.09 -14.73 11.58
CA LEU A 256 3.93 -15.31 10.53
C LEU A 256 4.28 -14.31 9.42
N CYS A 257 3.44 -13.30 9.19
CA CYS A 257 3.68 -12.27 8.17
C CYS A 257 4.53 -11.10 8.69
N GLU A 258 4.41 -10.76 9.98
CA GLU A 258 5.04 -9.60 10.62
C GLU A 258 6.46 -9.88 11.16
N THR A 259 7.08 -11.02 10.82
CA THR A 259 8.32 -11.42 11.49
C THR A 259 9.45 -10.41 11.26
N GLY A 260 9.96 -9.84 12.36
CA GLY A 260 11.11 -8.92 12.35
C GLY A 260 12.45 -9.62 12.06
N VAL A 261 12.41 -10.88 11.64
CA VAL A 261 13.59 -11.69 11.33
C VAL A 261 14.20 -11.20 10.03
N LYS A 262 15.45 -10.73 10.08
CA LYS A 262 16.17 -10.21 8.91
C LYS A 262 16.59 -11.32 7.93
N GLU A 263 16.57 -12.58 8.35
CA GLU A 263 17.01 -13.72 7.54
C GLU A 263 15.96 -14.12 6.49
N MET A 264 16.31 -13.90 5.22
CA MET A 264 15.46 -14.20 4.07
C MET A 264 14.95 -15.65 4.00
N PRO A 265 15.75 -16.71 4.29
CA PRO A 265 15.26 -18.08 4.26
C PRO A 265 14.14 -18.34 5.28
N VAL A 266 14.28 -17.77 6.48
CA VAL A 266 13.28 -17.91 7.55
C VAL A 266 11.98 -17.21 7.15
N ARG A 267 12.08 -15.98 6.62
CA ARG A 267 10.91 -15.22 6.15
C ARG A 267 10.17 -15.94 5.02
N LYS A 268 10.90 -16.51 4.07
CA LYS A 268 10.31 -17.29 2.96
C LYS A 268 9.58 -18.53 3.48
N SER A 269 10.19 -19.26 4.41
CA SER A 269 9.58 -20.45 5.03
C SER A 269 8.30 -20.09 5.80
N GLN A 270 8.35 -19.05 6.64
CA GLN A 270 7.20 -18.58 7.41
C GLN A 270 6.05 -18.10 6.53
N LEU A 271 6.36 -17.37 5.45
CA LEU A 271 5.33 -16.96 4.49
C LEU A 271 4.73 -18.16 3.76
N GLY A 272 5.54 -19.17 3.40
CA GLY A 272 5.04 -20.42 2.82
C GLY A 272 4.08 -21.16 3.76
N MET A 273 4.44 -21.23 5.05
CA MET A 273 3.58 -21.80 6.09
C MET A 273 2.27 -21.01 6.23
N ALA A 274 2.35 -19.68 6.28
CA ALA A 274 1.18 -18.82 6.41
C ALA A 274 0.23 -18.96 5.21
N LYS A 275 0.77 -19.01 3.97
CA LYS A 275 -0.02 -19.26 2.77
C LYS A 275 -0.76 -20.60 2.86
N ARG A 276 -0.09 -21.67 3.29
CA ARG A 276 -0.72 -22.99 3.42
C ARG A 276 -1.83 -23.00 4.48
N ILE A 277 -1.58 -22.41 5.65
CA ILE A 277 -2.59 -22.26 6.71
C ILE A 277 -3.82 -21.51 6.18
N ALA A 278 -3.61 -20.40 5.46
CA ALA A 278 -4.69 -19.61 4.92
C ALA A 278 -5.51 -20.35 3.84
N HIS A 279 -4.88 -21.16 3.00
CA HIS A 279 -5.63 -21.99 2.02
C HIS A 279 -6.52 -23.02 2.72
N HIS A 280 -6.01 -23.69 3.75
CA HIS A 280 -6.81 -24.65 4.54
C HIS A 280 -7.97 -23.97 5.26
N LEU A 281 -7.75 -22.77 5.81
CA LEU A 281 -8.81 -21.96 6.42
C LEU A 281 -9.84 -21.52 5.38
N ALA A 282 -9.42 -21.11 4.18
CA ALA A 282 -10.33 -20.72 3.11
C ALA A 282 -11.26 -21.88 2.72
N GLU A 283 -10.69 -23.08 2.56
CA GLU A 283 -11.44 -24.30 2.26
C GLU A 283 -12.41 -24.66 3.39
N ALA A 284 -11.94 -24.69 4.64
CA ALA A 284 -12.76 -25.04 5.80
C ALA A 284 -13.93 -24.07 6.03
N LEU A 285 -13.77 -22.79 5.65
CA LEU A 285 -14.78 -21.75 5.82
C LEU A 285 -15.63 -21.51 4.56
N GLY A 286 -15.32 -22.17 3.44
CA GLY A 286 -16.00 -21.96 2.17
C GLY A 286 -15.85 -20.53 1.63
N ILE A 287 -14.69 -19.89 1.85
CA ILE A 287 -14.37 -18.55 1.33
C ILE A 287 -13.29 -18.61 0.26
N GLU A 288 -13.16 -17.53 -0.52
CA GLU A 288 -12.12 -17.42 -1.54
C GLU A 288 -10.72 -17.42 -0.89
N ALA A 289 -9.81 -18.23 -1.43
CA ALA A 289 -8.44 -18.34 -0.94
C ALA A 289 -7.60 -17.09 -1.27
N PRO A 290 -6.54 -16.78 -0.49
CA PRO A 290 -5.64 -15.69 -0.83
C PRO A 290 -4.91 -15.97 -2.15
N SER A 291 -4.71 -14.94 -2.97
CA SER A 291 -4.01 -15.07 -4.25
C SER A 291 -2.57 -15.57 -4.07
N SER A 292 -2.21 -16.66 -4.78
CA SER A 292 -0.94 -17.38 -4.70
C SER A 292 0.30 -16.56 -5.03
#